data_AF-A0A086ZIW9-F1
#
_entry.id   AF-A0A086ZIW9-F1
#
_cell.length_a   1.000
_cell.length_b   1.000
_cell.length_c   1.000
_cell.angle_alpha   90.00
_cell.angle_beta   90.00
_cell.angle_gamma   90.00
#
_symmetry.space_group_name_H-M   'P 1'
#
loop_
_entity.id
_entity.type
_entity.pdbx_description
1 polymer ?
#
loop_
_entity_poly.entity_id
_entity_poly.type
_entity_poly.pdbx_seq_one_letter_code
_entity_poly.pdbx_strand_id
1 'polypeptide(L)'
;MFMMRGGSPEAQGGFPPDVISEGFEDMRKNLLVRSIAAVSGVAMLAALGACGNNEPASGSSNAAGKSASSAEKISGEFQGAGASSQQSAVEAWIASYQAQNPDAKISYNPSGSGAGVSTFLTGATAWAGSDASLSDDEVQQSSKVCASGTAFDVPVYISPIAIVFNLKGVSGKDKHLNLDGETIAKIFDGKITKWNDDAIKQQNPKVDLPDTAITVVHRSDKSGTTKNFLSYVKDVAPDNWSYDLSENWPNEVGQGAKGTDGVINTVSQADGTIGYADASKAGDLGTVAVKVGEKYVPYSAEAAAKVVDASPLDDTAKGDNRVVVKLDHATKADGAYPVVLVSYDVVCPTYKDANTAKFVKSWLTYVISEDGQQVAADNAGSAPMSDTLRAKVTKSIDAIETK
;
A
#
# COMPACT_ATOMS: atom_id res chain seq x y z
N MET A 1 27.62 3.68 64.60
CA MET A 1 28.05 4.62 63.55
C MET A 1 29.50 4.97 63.82
N PHE A 2 30.41 4.23 63.19
CA PHE A 2 31.86 4.41 63.23
C PHE A 2 32.26 4.64 61.76
N MET A 3 32.86 5.78 61.43
CA MET A 3 33.48 5.97 60.12
C MET A 3 34.91 6.46 60.35
N MET A 4 35.85 5.59 60.01
CA MET A 4 37.27 5.89 59.91
C MET A 4 37.60 6.40 58.50
N ARG A 5 38.17 7.60 58.47
CA ARG A 5 39.55 7.94 58.01
C ARG A 5 40.06 7.47 56.63
N GLY A 6 40.46 8.49 55.85
CA GLY A 6 41.72 8.56 55.07
C GLY A 6 41.65 7.97 53.66
N GLY A 7 42.26 8.52 52.61
CA GLY A 7 43.17 9.65 52.41
C GLY A 7 43.52 9.70 50.90
N SER A 8 43.82 10.90 50.39
CA SER A 8 44.29 11.20 49.01
C SER A 8 45.76 10.75 48.79
N PRO A 9 46.33 10.65 47.56
CA PRO A 9 46.62 11.84 46.71
C PRO A 9 46.65 11.66 45.17
N GLU A 10 46.59 12.81 44.45
CA GLU A 10 47.28 13.23 43.19
C GLU A 10 47.26 12.30 41.93
N ALA A 11 47.13 12.72 40.66
CA ALA A 11 47.49 13.97 39.99
C ALA A 11 46.97 14.04 38.52
N GLN A 12 46.80 15.28 38.03
CA GLN A 12 47.02 15.83 36.67
C GLN A 12 46.07 15.57 35.48
N GLY A 13 45.67 16.70 34.85
CA GLY A 13 45.38 16.79 33.41
C GLY A 13 44.20 17.68 33.05
N GLY A 14 44.37 19.00 33.06
CA GLY A 14 43.35 19.97 32.64
C GLY A 14 43.09 19.97 31.13
N PHE A 15 41.83 20.20 30.76
CA PHE A 15 41.38 20.50 29.39
C PHE A 15 41.79 21.93 28.99
N PRO A 16 42.36 22.16 27.80
CA PRO A 16 42.47 23.51 27.24
C PRO A 16 41.17 23.92 26.53
N PRO A 17 40.72 25.19 26.66
CA PRO A 17 39.83 25.82 25.69
C PRO A 17 40.65 26.37 24.50
N ASP A 18 39.96 26.71 23.42
CA ASP A 18 40.43 27.37 22.18
C ASP A 18 41.10 26.49 21.09
N VAL A 19 40.28 26.08 20.11
CA VAL A 19 40.63 26.17 18.68
C VAL A 19 39.37 26.56 17.89
N ILE A 20 39.20 27.85 17.65
CA ILE A 20 38.37 28.41 16.56
C ILE A 20 39.32 28.92 15.49
N SER A 21 38.92 28.73 14.23
CA SER A 21 39.53 29.19 12.98
C SER A 21 40.49 28.21 12.32
N GLU A 22 39.95 27.44 11.37
CA GLU A 22 40.38 27.44 9.96
C GLU A 22 39.49 26.44 9.18
N GLY A 23 39.07 26.81 7.97
CA GLY A 23 38.37 25.89 7.06
C GLY A 23 36.90 26.22 6.73
N PHE A 24 36.50 27.49 6.77
CA PHE A 24 35.25 27.96 6.16
C PHE A 24 35.53 28.48 4.75
N GLU A 25 36.13 27.66 3.88
CA GLU A 25 36.57 28.12 2.55
C GLU A 25 36.71 26.99 1.51
N ASP A 26 35.74 26.08 1.40
CA ASP A 26 35.65 25.23 0.19
C ASP A 26 34.25 24.63 -0.06
N MET A 27 33.26 25.47 -0.43
CA MET A 27 32.05 25.02 -1.15
C MET A 27 31.20 26.19 -1.68
N ARG A 28 31.84 27.20 -2.28
CA ARG A 28 31.17 28.25 -3.07
C ARG A 28 31.81 28.42 -4.45
N LYS A 29 31.80 27.37 -5.27
CA LYS A 29 32.09 27.47 -6.71
C LYS A 29 31.28 26.44 -7.49
N ASN A 30 30.04 26.79 -7.82
CA ASN A 30 29.37 26.40 -9.06
C ASN A 30 27.96 26.98 -9.09
N LEU A 31 27.87 28.29 -9.28
CA LEU A 31 26.65 28.97 -9.68
C LEU A 31 27.05 30.19 -10.51
N LEU A 32 26.40 30.34 -11.67
CA LEU A 32 26.33 31.51 -12.56
C LEU A 32 27.45 31.70 -13.60
N VAL A 33 27.20 31.22 -14.82
CA VAL A 33 27.41 32.03 -16.03
C VAL A 33 26.29 31.69 -17.04
N ARG A 34 25.36 32.62 -17.24
CA ARG A 34 24.77 33.07 -18.52
C ARG A 34 23.37 33.67 -18.30
N SER A 35 23.34 34.98 -18.08
CA SER A 35 22.18 35.83 -18.36
C SER A 35 22.71 37.08 -19.06
N ILE A 36 22.19 37.42 -20.24
CA ILE A 36 21.99 38.77 -20.80
C ILE A 36 21.10 38.63 -22.05
N ALA A 37 19.93 39.28 -22.00
CA ALA A 37 19.16 39.94 -23.08
C ALA A 37 17.68 40.02 -22.59
N ALA A 38 17.32 41.01 -21.77
CA ALA A 38 16.89 42.37 -22.13
C ALA A 38 15.49 42.47 -22.79
N VAL A 39 14.49 42.65 -21.91
CA VAL A 39 13.31 43.55 -21.95
C VAL A 39 12.89 44.16 -23.30
N SER A 40 11.63 43.90 -23.70
CA SER A 40 10.67 44.79 -24.41
C SER A 40 9.38 43.98 -24.64
N GLY A 41 8.15 44.37 -24.35
CA GLY A 41 7.56 45.59 -23.81
C GLY A 41 6.08 45.31 -23.44
N VAL A 42 5.49 46.22 -22.66
CA VAL A 42 4.11 46.19 -22.18
C VAL A 42 3.22 47.04 -23.10
N ALA A 43 1.93 46.65 -23.19
CA ALA A 43 0.72 47.45 -23.48
C ALA A 43 0.03 47.27 -24.84
N MET A 44 -1.25 46.86 -24.77
CA MET A 44 -2.48 47.51 -25.31
C MET A 44 -3.51 46.44 -25.67
N LEU A 45 -4.59 46.30 -24.89
CA LEU A 45 -5.87 47.03 -24.93
C LEU A 45 -6.92 46.34 -25.82
N ALA A 46 -8.08 46.14 -25.22
CA ALA A 46 -9.29 45.53 -25.75
C ALA A 46 -10.08 46.45 -26.70
N ALA A 47 -10.78 45.84 -27.66
CA ALA A 47 -12.08 46.23 -28.22
C ALA A 47 -12.52 45.09 -29.17
N LEU A 48 -13.58 44.33 -28.89
CA LEU A 48 -15.01 44.59 -29.19
C LEU A 48 -15.37 44.59 -30.69
N GLY A 49 -16.25 43.66 -31.05
CA GLY A 49 -17.06 43.64 -32.27
C GLY A 49 -17.41 42.20 -32.65
N ALA A 50 -18.66 41.78 -32.89
CA ALA A 50 -19.94 42.47 -32.88
C ALA A 50 -21.07 41.41 -32.89
N CYS A 51 -22.28 41.89 -32.68
CA CYS A 51 -23.53 41.20 -32.35
C CYS A 51 -24.10 40.25 -33.40
N GLY A 52 -24.97 39.36 -32.91
CA GLY A 52 -26.03 38.72 -33.69
C GLY A 52 -27.16 38.28 -32.76
N ASN A 53 -27.91 39.25 -32.23
CA ASN A 53 -29.15 39.05 -31.46
C ASN A 53 -30.31 38.81 -32.43
N ASN A 54 -31.13 37.78 -32.21
CA ASN A 54 -32.49 37.71 -32.73
C ASN A 54 -33.39 37.08 -31.65
N GLU A 55 -34.36 37.85 -31.17
CA GLU A 55 -35.57 37.43 -30.47
C GLU A 55 -36.73 38.31 -30.99
N PRO A 56 -38.02 37.95 -30.81
CA PRO A 56 -38.56 36.80 -30.07
C PRO A 56 -39.58 35.96 -30.86
N ALA A 57 -39.83 34.74 -30.40
CA ALA A 57 -41.15 34.12 -30.54
C ALA A 57 -41.46 33.35 -29.24
N SER A 58 -42.38 33.91 -28.48
CA SER A 58 -42.99 33.37 -27.29
C SER A 58 -43.62 32.01 -27.57
N GLY A 59 -43.03 30.96 -27.00
CA GLY A 59 -43.56 29.61 -26.98
C GLY A 59 -43.33 29.00 -25.61
N SER A 60 -44.33 29.08 -24.75
CA SER A 60 -44.35 28.45 -23.43
C SER A 60 -44.32 26.92 -23.58
N SER A 61 -43.18 26.30 -23.29
CA SER A 61 -43.11 24.87 -23.01
C SER A 61 -42.26 24.64 -21.77
N ASN A 62 -42.93 24.29 -20.67
CA ASN A 62 -42.32 23.76 -19.45
C ASN A 62 -41.54 22.48 -19.79
N ALA A 63 -40.24 22.62 -20.03
CA ALA A 63 -39.29 21.52 -19.93
C ALA A 63 -38.67 21.60 -18.53
N ALA A 64 -38.99 20.62 -17.69
CA ALA A 64 -38.35 20.42 -16.40
C ALA A 64 -36.85 20.24 -16.62
N GLY A 65 -36.09 21.32 -16.42
CA GLY A 65 -34.64 21.25 -16.33
C GLY A 65 -34.28 20.35 -15.17
N LYS A 66 -33.67 19.20 -15.45
CA LYS A 66 -32.82 18.52 -14.49
C LYS A 66 -31.78 19.54 -14.06
N SER A 67 -31.99 20.12 -12.87
CA SER A 67 -30.94 20.83 -12.16
C SER A 67 -29.79 19.85 -12.01
N ALA A 68 -28.73 20.03 -12.80
CA ALA A 68 -27.46 19.41 -12.52
C ALA A 68 -27.07 19.95 -11.15
N SER A 69 -27.28 19.16 -10.09
CA SER A 69 -26.71 19.47 -8.80
C SER A 69 -25.22 19.60 -9.04
N SER A 70 -24.67 20.81 -8.94
CA SER A 70 -23.24 20.97 -8.77
C SER A 70 -22.87 20.08 -7.60
N ALA A 71 -22.15 18.98 -7.84
CA ALA A 71 -21.65 18.14 -6.78
C ALA A 71 -20.97 19.06 -5.75
N GLU A 72 -21.36 18.94 -4.49
CA GLU A 72 -20.81 19.77 -3.42
C GLU A 72 -19.29 19.56 -3.41
N LYS A 73 -18.52 20.62 -3.71
CA LYS A 73 -17.07 20.52 -3.78
C LYS A 73 -16.52 20.20 -2.40
N ILE A 74 -15.64 19.20 -2.32
CA ILE A 74 -15.03 18.80 -1.04
C ILE A 74 -13.89 19.75 -0.69
N SER A 75 -13.89 20.24 0.56
CA SER A 75 -12.88 21.14 1.10
C SER A 75 -12.52 20.76 2.54
N GLY A 76 -11.26 20.96 2.92
CA GLY A 76 -10.77 20.65 4.27
C GLY A 76 -9.45 19.89 4.24
N GLU A 77 -8.97 19.48 5.41
CA GLU A 77 -7.74 18.68 5.56
C GLU A 77 -8.12 17.28 6.05
N PHE A 78 -7.67 16.25 5.33
CA PHE A 78 -8.05 14.87 5.57
C PHE A 78 -6.83 13.97 5.58
N GLN A 79 -6.60 13.33 6.73
CA GLN A 79 -5.44 12.48 6.95
C GLN A 79 -5.86 11.02 6.94
N GLY A 80 -5.17 10.20 6.16
CA GLY A 80 -5.24 8.74 6.21
C GLY A 80 -3.91 8.15 6.69
N ALA A 81 -3.94 6.91 7.17
CA ALA A 81 -2.72 6.17 7.51
C ALA A 81 -2.90 4.68 7.32
N GLY A 82 -1.83 3.95 7.04
CA GLY A 82 -1.84 2.49 7.12
C GLY A 82 -0.95 1.79 6.12
N ALA A 83 -1.53 0.78 5.45
CA ALA A 83 -0.85 -0.14 4.55
C ALA A 83 0.10 0.59 3.58
N SER A 84 1.38 0.24 3.63
CA SER A 84 2.41 0.76 2.71
C SER A 84 2.45 0.04 1.37
N SER A 85 1.75 -1.10 1.25
CA SER A 85 1.49 -1.83 0.00
C SER A 85 0.75 -0.96 -1.01
N GLN A 86 -0.31 -0.26 -0.58
CA GLN A 86 -1.13 0.58 -1.46
C GLN A 86 -0.62 2.02 -1.62
N GLN A 87 0.58 2.34 -1.11
CA GLN A 87 1.09 3.72 -1.09
C GLN A 87 1.07 4.36 -2.49
N SER A 88 1.59 3.67 -3.51
CA SER A 88 1.63 4.19 -4.88
C SER A 88 0.23 4.45 -5.46
N ALA A 89 -0.75 3.60 -5.15
CA ALA A 89 -2.14 3.80 -5.57
C ALA A 89 -2.78 5.00 -4.85
N VAL A 90 -2.60 5.09 -3.53
CA VAL A 90 -3.16 6.19 -2.72
C VAL A 90 -2.56 7.54 -3.13
N GLU A 91 -1.26 7.62 -3.37
CA GLU A 91 -0.61 8.85 -3.85
C GLU A 91 -1.18 9.29 -5.21
N ALA A 92 -1.38 8.34 -6.14
CA ALA A 92 -1.98 8.62 -7.44
C ALA A 92 -3.45 9.03 -7.33
N TRP A 93 -4.23 8.36 -6.46
CA TRP A 93 -5.60 8.74 -6.17
C TRP A 93 -5.70 10.13 -5.57
N ILE A 94 -4.82 10.48 -4.62
CA ILE A 94 -4.77 11.81 -4.02
C ILE A 94 -4.54 12.86 -5.10
N ALA A 95 -3.52 12.68 -5.95
CA ALA A 95 -3.20 13.63 -7.01
C ALA A 95 -4.38 13.84 -7.97
N SER A 96 -5.00 12.74 -8.44
CA SER A 96 -6.13 12.82 -9.38
C SER A 96 -7.41 13.38 -8.72
N TYR A 97 -7.71 12.99 -7.49
CA TYR A 97 -8.87 13.49 -6.76
C TYR A 97 -8.76 14.98 -6.45
N GLN A 98 -7.56 15.45 -6.04
CA GLN A 98 -7.32 16.87 -5.75
C GLN A 98 -7.36 17.74 -7.02
N ALA A 99 -7.10 17.19 -8.21
CA ALA A 99 -7.31 17.90 -9.46
C ALA A 99 -8.80 18.25 -9.68
N GLN A 100 -9.71 17.41 -9.17
CA GLN A 100 -11.17 17.62 -9.21
C GLN A 100 -11.68 18.41 -8.00
N ASN A 101 -11.00 18.29 -6.85
CA ASN A 101 -11.33 18.92 -5.57
C ASN A 101 -10.11 19.69 -5.01
N PRO A 102 -9.75 20.86 -5.59
CA PRO A 102 -8.50 21.55 -5.24
C PRO A 102 -8.44 22.06 -3.79
N ASP A 103 -9.59 22.20 -3.14
CA ASP A 103 -9.73 22.66 -1.75
C ASP A 103 -9.68 21.51 -0.73
N ALA A 104 -9.71 20.25 -1.19
CA ALA A 104 -9.46 19.08 -0.33
C ALA A 104 -7.94 18.86 -0.24
N LYS A 105 -7.37 18.98 0.97
CA LYS A 105 -5.97 18.66 1.25
C LYS A 105 -5.92 17.27 1.86
N ILE A 106 -5.34 16.33 1.13
CA ILE A 106 -5.32 14.92 1.52
C ILE A 106 -3.89 14.51 1.75
N SER A 107 -3.60 13.81 2.83
CA SER A 107 -2.32 13.13 3.00
C SER A 107 -2.49 11.72 3.55
N TYR A 108 -1.50 10.87 3.27
CA TYR A 108 -1.49 9.49 3.69
C TYR A 108 -0.15 9.14 4.32
N ASN A 109 -0.19 8.51 5.49
CA ASN A 109 1.00 8.00 6.18
C ASN A 109 1.13 6.47 5.97
N PRO A 110 2.07 5.99 5.14
CA PRO A 110 2.24 4.56 4.84
C PRO A 110 2.99 3.81 5.97
N SER A 111 2.41 3.79 7.17
CA SER A 111 3.03 3.26 8.38
C SER A 111 2.90 1.75 8.60
N GLY A 112 2.22 1.03 7.71
CA GLY A 112 1.80 -0.37 7.89
C GLY A 112 0.36 -0.50 8.39
N SER A 113 -0.31 -1.60 8.02
CA SER A 113 -1.75 -1.83 8.25
C SER A 113 -2.15 -1.71 9.72
N GLY A 114 -1.54 -2.50 10.60
CA GLY A 114 -1.83 -2.44 12.04
C GLY A 114 -1.56 -1.07 12.68
N ALA A 115 -0.55 -0.33 12.22
CA ALA A 115 -0.29 1.03 12.71
C ALA A 115 -1.34 2.04 12.22
N GLY A 116 -1.81 1.90 10.98
CA GLY A 116 -2.90 2.69 10.42
C GLY A 116 -4.21 2.48 11.16
N VAL A 117 -4.60 1.22 11.33
CA VAL A 117 -5.80 0.84 12.10
C VAL A 117 -5.71 1.37 13.53
N SER A 118 -4.56 1.18 14.20
CA SER A 118 -4.34 1.73 15.54
C SER A 118 -4.51 3.25 15.59
N THR A 119 -4.02 3.97 14.57
CA THR A 119 -4.15 5.43 14.47
C THR A 119 -5.61 5.86 14.27
N PHE A 120 -6.32 5.19 13.36
CA PHE A 120 -7.75 5.43 13.11
C PHE A 120 -8.61 5.18 14.35
N LEU A 121 -8.31 4.15 15.13
CA LEU A 121 -9.01 3.83 16.39
C LEU A 121 -8.77 4.86 17.50
N THR A 122 -7.89 5.85 17.30
CA THR A 122 -7.80 7.05 18.17
C THR A 122 -8.66 8.22 17.68
N GLY A 123 -9.17 8.16 16.46
CA GLY A 123 -9.89 9.25 15.78
C GLY A 123 -8.97 10.28 15.12
N ALA A 124 -7.66 10.00 15.04
CA ALA A 124 -6.66 10.91 14.47
C ALA A 124 -6.66 10.95 12.93
N THR A 125 -7.23 9.94 12.26
CA THR A 125 -7.33 9.87 10.80
C THR A 125 -8.78 9.66 10.37
N ALA A 126 -9.12 10.15 9.18
CA ALA A 126 -10.45 10.02 8.59
C ALA A 126 -10.73 8.59 8.10
N TRP A 127 -9.70 7.87 7.67
CA TRP A 127 -9.75 6.45 7.32
C TRP A 127 -8.41 5.76 7.64
N ALA A 128 -8.41 4.42 7.64
CA ALA A 128 -7.20 3.63 7.66
C ALA A 128 -7.09 2.76 6.41
N GLY A 129 -5.88 2.60 5.86
CA GLY A 129 -5.61 1.58 4.86
C GLY A 129 -5.10 0.29 5.51
N SER A 130 -5.67 -0.87 5.16
CA SER A 130 -5.26 -2.14 5.77
C SER A 130 -5.36 -3.31 4.79
N ASP A 131 -4.29 -4.10 4.61
CA ASP A 131 -4.39 -5.34 3.82
C ASP A 131 -5.04 -6.49 4.63
N ALA A 132 -5.42 -6.23 5.89
CA ALA A 132 -6.14 -7.16 6.73
C ALA A 132 -7.46 -6.54 7.17
N SER A 133 -8.55 -7.28 7.10
CA SER A 133 -9.80 -6.82 7.69
C SER A 133 -9.66 -6.63 9.20
N LEU A 134 -10.43 -5.71 9.77
CA LEU A 134 -10.51 -5.52 11.22
C LEU A 134 -10.81 -6.85 11.94
N SER A 135 -10.09 -7.10 13.03
CA SER A 135 -10.47 -8.10 14.02
C SER A 135 -11.76 -7.70 14.76
N ASP A 136 -12.44 -8.66 15.36
CA ASP A 136 -13.66 -8.39 16.14
C ASP A 136 -13.40 -7.37 17.27
N ASP A 137 -12.24 -7.43 17.90
CA ASP A 137 -11.83 -6.48 18.95
C ASP A 137 -11.66 -5.06 18.38
N GLU A 138 -11.06 -4.92 17.19
CA GLU A 138 -10.89 -3.61 16.53
C GLU A 138 -12.25 -3.05 16.06
N VAL A 139 -13.14 -3.90 15.55
CA VAL A 139 -14.53 -3.51 15.24
C VAL A 139 -15.21 -2.98 16.49
N GLN A 140 -15.11 -3.68 17.62
CA GLN A 140 -15.69 -3.20 18.89
C GLN A 140 -15.06 -1.88 19.36
N GLN A 141 -13.73 -1.77 19.30
CA GLN A 141 -13.01 -0.56 19.69
C GLN A 141 -13.41 0.67 18.86
N SER A 142 -13.72 0.47 17.58
CA SER A 142 -14.09 1.56 16.66
C SER A 142 -15.34 2.33 17.07
N SER A 143 -16.23 1.72 17.88
CA SER A 143 -17.41 2.41 18.44
C SER A 143 -17.07 3.65 19.28
N LYS A 144 -15.82 3.78 19.74
CA LYS A 144 -15.32 4.94 20.49
C LYS A 144 -15.01 6.15 19.59
N VAL A 145 -14.68 5.89 18.33
CA VAL A 145 -14.27 6.93 17.36
C VAL A 145 -15.39 7.29 16.39
N CYS A 146 -16.19 6.30 15.97
CA CYS A 146 -17.38 6.55 15.17
C CYS A 146 -18.44 7.28 16.00
N ALA A 147 -19.18 8.19 15.38
CA ALA A 147 -20.26 8.93 16.06
C ALA A 147 -21.47 8.03 16.35
N SER A 148 -21.68 7.02 15.50
CA SER A 148 -22.67 5.95 15.65
C SER A 148 -22.12 4.70 14.95
N GLY A 149 -22.57 3.51 15.40
CA GLY A 149 -22.13 2.22 14.85
C GLY A 149 -20.67 1.88 15.10
N THR A 150 -20.17 0.90 14.36
CA THR A 150 -18.77 0.47 14.33
C THR A 150 -18.21 0.64 12.93
N ALA A 151 -16.90 0.84 12.84
CA ALA A 151 -16.19 0.89 11.57
C ALA A 151 -16.33 -0.42 10.78
N PHE A 152 -16.21 -0.30 9.46
CA PHE A 152 -16.34 -1.40 8.52
C PHE A 152 -15.26 -1.36 7.44
N ASP A 153 -14.99 -2.53 6.86
CA ASP A 153 -13.96 -2.73 5.83
C ASP A 153 -14.55 -2.56 4.43
N VAL A 154 -13.90 -1.71 3.63
CA VAL A 154 -14.28 -1.44 2.24
C VAL A 154 -13.10 -1.83 1.33
N PRO A 155 -13.18 -2.92 0.56
CA PRO A 155 -12.08 -3.35 -0.31
C PRO A 155 -11.96 -2.35 -1.46
N VAL A 156 -10.77 -1.76 -1.60
CA VAL A 156 -10.50 -0.66 -2.53
C VAL A 156 -9.33 -0.95 -3.48
N TYR A 157 -8.44 -1.86 -3.10
CA TYR A 157 -7.22 -2.17 -3.85
C TYR A 157 -6.98 -3.68 -3.86
N ILE A 158 -6.72 -4.23 -5.05
CA ILE A 158 -6.34 -5.63 -5.21
C ILE A 158 -4.97 -5.64 -5.85
N SER A 159 -4.04 -6.42 -5.30
CA SER A 159 -2.69 -6.50 -5.85
C SER A 159 -2.08 -7.87 -5.63
N PRO A 160 -1.33 -8.39 -6.61
CA PRO A 160 -0.45 -9.51 -6.35
C PRO A 160 0.67 -9.11 -5.40
N ILE A 161 1.00 -10.00 -4.48
CA ILE A 161 2.24 -9.94 -3.70
C ILE A 161 3.33 -10.62 -4.53
N ALA A 162 4.29 -9.85 -5.00
CA ALA A 162 5.47 -10.38 -5.66
C ALA A 162 6.42 -10.97 -4.60
N ILE A 163 6.80 -12.24 -4.77
CA ILE A 163 7.94 -12.82 -4.06
C ILE A 163 9.18 -12.45 -4.87
N VAL A 164 9.92 -11.45 -4.38
CA VAL A 164 11.06 -10.84 -5.07
C VAL A 164 12.36 -11.46 -4.58
N PHE A 165 13.37 -11.52 -5.45
CA PHE A 165 14.70 -11.96 -5.09
C PHE A 165 15.79 -11.20 -5.84
N ASN A 166 16.96 -11.11 -5.22
CA ASN A 166 18.17 -10.62 -5.84
C ASN A 166 19.24 -11.70 -5.81
N LEU A 167 19.64 -12.18 -6.99
CA LEU A 167 20.60 -13.28 -7.13
C LEU A 167 21.42 -13.05 -8.39
N LYS A 168 22.71 -12.72 -8.23
CA LYS A 168 23.58 -12.38 -9.36
C LYS A 168 23.56 -13.48 -10.43
N GLY A 169 23.45 -13.05 -11.69
CA GLY A 169 23.35 -13.93 -12.85
C GLY A 169 21.95 -14.51 -13.10
N VAL A 170 21.07 -14.51 -12.09
CA VAL A 170 19.72 -15.10 -12.17
C VAL A 170 18.62 -14.04 -12.15
N SER A 171 18.69 -13.05 -11.25
CA SER A 171 17.68 -11.98 -11.13
C SER A 171 17.73 -10.99 -12.31
N GLY A 172 16.63 -10.24 -12.44
CA GLY A 172 16.45 -9.20 -13.45
C GLY A 172 14.97 -9.01 -13.80
N LYS A 173 14.66 -7.87 -14.43
CA LYS A 173 13.33 -7.58 -14.93
C LYS A 173 12.80 -8.71 -15.82
N ASP A 174 11.55 -9.09 -15.60
CA ASP A 174 10.84 -10.17 -16.31
C ASP A 174 11.52 -11.56 -16.20
N LYS A 175 12.43 -11.75 -15.23
CA LYS A 175 13.02 -13.06 -14.93
C LYS A 175 12.33 -13.71 -13.74
N HIS A 176 12.03 -14.99 -13.92
CA HIS A 176 11.34 -15.77 -12.91
C HIS A 176 12.09 -17.03 -12.50
N LEU A 177 12.02 -17.36 -11.21
CA LEU A 177 12.26 -18.71 -10.70
C LEU A 177 10.93 -19.38 -10.41
N ASN A 178 10.82 -20.65 -10.77
CA ASN A 178 9.67 -21.48 -10.49
C ASN A 178 9.79 -22.04 -9.08
N LEU A 179 8.82 -21.77 -8.19
CA LEU A 179 8.75 -22.38 -6.87
C LEU A 179 7.31 -22.78 -6.54
N ASP A 180 7.15 -23.91 -5.87
CA ASP A 180 5.88 -24.31 -5.26
C ASP A 180 5.74 -23.78 -3.84
N GLY A 181 4.53 -23.89 -3.29
CA GLY A 181 4.20 -23.41 -1.95
C GLY A 181 5.05 -24.03 -0.85
N GLU A 182 5.38 -25.32 -0.96
CA GLU A 182 6.24 -26.03 -0.01
C GLU A 182 7.67 -25.49 -0.01
N THR A 183 8.25 -25.25 -1.18
CA THR A 183 9.60 -24.69 -1.30
C THR A 183 9.64 -23.26 -0.78
N ILE A 184 8.62 -22.45 -1.09
CA ILE A 184 8.46 -21.10 -0.55
C ILE A 184 8.40 -21.17 0.99
N ALA A 185 7.54 -22.01 1.56
CA ALA A 185 7.41 -22.17 3.01
C ALA A 185 8.75 -22.53 3.66
N LYS A 186 9.48 -23.51 3.12
CA LYS A 186 10.78 -23.95 3.65
C LYS A 186 11.89 -22.90 3.54
N ILE A 187 11.87 -22.06 2.50
CA ILE A 187 12.80 -20.93 2.38
C ILE A 187 12.53 -19.92 3.50
N PHE A 188 11.28 -19.48 3.66
CA PHE A 188 10.91 -18.49 4.68
C PHE A 188 10.93 -19.03 6.11
N ASP A 189 10.95 -20.36 6.28
CA ASP A 189 11.17 -21.06 7.56
C ASP A 189 12.66 -21.37 7.81
N GLY A 190 13.56 -20.98 6.92
CA GLY A 190 15.01 -21.17 7.08
C GLY A 190 15.49 -22.62 6.95
N LYS A 191 14.62 -23.53 6.47
CA LYS A 191 14.96 -24.94 6.20
C LYS A 191 15.72 -25.11 4.89
N ILE A 192 15.41 -24.29 3.89
CA ILE A 192 16.20 -24.17 2.65
C ILE A 192 17.07 -22.92 2.78
N THR A 193 18.40 -23.12 2.82
CA THR A 193 19.36 -22.06 3.17
C THR A 193 20.29 -21.66 2.03
N LYS A 194 20.22 -22.34 0.87
CA LYS A 194 21.04 -22.04 -0.31
C LYS A 194 20.21 -22.10 -1.59
N TRP A 195 20.56 -21.26 -2.57
CA TRP A 195 19.85 -21.16 -3.85
C TRP A 195 19.99 -22.40 -4.74
N ASN A 196 21.05 -23.19 -4.57
CA ASN A 196 21.25 -24.45 -5.28
C ASN A 196 20.70 -25.68 -4.54
N ASP A 197 19.80 -25.51 -3.58
CA ASP A 197 19.09 -26.60 -2.94
C ASP A 197 18.35 -27.47 -3.96
N ASP A 198 18.27 -28.78 -3.71
CA ASP A 198 17.66 -29.73 -4.65
C ASP A 198 16.18 -29.42 -4.91
N ALA A 199 15.43 -28.92 -3.92
CA ALA A 199 14.04 -28.53 -4.08
C ALA A 199 13.87 -27.35 -5.06
N ILE A 200 14.82 -26.40 -5.08
CA ILE A 200 14.82 -25.27 -6.02
C ILE A 200 15.29 -25.74 -7.41
N LYS A 201 16.39 -26.49 -7.48
CA LYS A 201 16.98 -26.97 -8.76
C LYS A 201 16.01 -27.85 -9.55
N GLN A 202 15.29 -28.75 -8.89
CA GLN A 202 14.35 -29.66 -9.56
C GLN A 202 13.24 -28.90 -10.30
N GLN A 203 12.84 -27.72 -9.81
CA GLN A 203 11.82 -26.88 -10.43
C GLN A 203 12.39 -25.93 -11.50
N ASN A 204 13.72 -25.78 -11.55
CA ASN A 204 14.44 -24.85 -12.41
C ASN A 204 15.62 -25.51 -13.16
N PRO A 205 15.42 -26.65 -13.87
CA PRO A 205 16.53 -27.45 -14.44
C PRO A 205 17.33 -26.75 -15.54
N LYS A 206 16.87 -25.60 -16.02
CA LYS A 206 17.52 -24.78 -17.06
C LYS A 206 18.24 -23.56 -16.50
N VAL A 207 18.19 -23.34 -15.19
CA VAL A 207 18.83 -22.20 -14.52
C VAL A 207 20.07 -22.71 -13.80
N ASP A 208 21.20 -22.07 -14.06
CA ASP A 208 22.44 -22.33 -13.32
C ASP A 208 22.35 -21.64 -11.95
N LEU A 209 21.97 -22.41 -10.93
CA LEU A 209 21.73 -21.90 -9.58
C LEU A 209 23.03 -21.89 -8.77
N PRO A 210 23.47 -20.73 -8.26
CA PRO A 210 24.71 -20.62 -7.48
C PRO A 210 24.53 -21.19 -6.07
N ASP A 211 25.64 -21.52 -5.40
CA ASP A 211 25.65 -22.01 -4.01
C ASP A 211 25.48 -20.90 -2.94
N THR A 212 25.10 -19.70 -3.39
CA THR A 212 24.84 -18.51 -2.59
C THR A 212 23.84 -18.82 -1.47
N ALA A 213 24.15 -18.37 -0.25
CA ALA A 213 23.25 -18.47 0.88
C ALA A 213 21.99 -17.63 0.65
N ILE A 214 20.85 -18.12 1.13
CA ILE A 214 19.58 -17.39 1.09
C ILE A 214 19.50 -16.49 2.32
N THR A 215 19.21 -15.21 2.09
CA THR A 215 18.83 -14.27 3.14
C THR A 215 17.37 -13.88 2.98
N VAL A 216 16.51 -14.35 3.88
CA VAL A 216 15.10 -13.94 3.91
C VAL A 216 15.01 -12.48 4.37
N VAL A 217 14.15 -11.71 3.73
CA VAL A 217 13.78 -10.35 4.14
C VAL A 217 12.27 -10.32 4.36
N HIS A 218 11.86 -9.91 5.55
CA HIS A 218 10.47 -9.84 5.96
C HIS A 218 10.12 -8.46 6.51
N ARG A 219 8.84 -8.19 6.73
CA ARG A 219 8.40 -6.94 7.37
C ARG A 219 8.74 -6.97 8.86
N SER A 220 9.28 -5.87 9.38
CA SER A 220 9.53 -5.69 10.82
C SER A 220 8.37 -5.04 11.57
N ASP A 221 7.44 -4.43 10.85
CA ASP A 221 6.23 -3.79 11.36
C ASP A 221 4.98 -4.65 11.14
N LYS A 222 3.92 -4.39 11.93
CA LYS A 222 2.60 -5.03 11.75
C LYS A 222 2.08 -4.77 10.33
N SER A 223 2.01 -5.83 9.54
CA SER A 223 1.82 -5.76 8.10
C SER A 223 0.71 -6.70 7.65
N GLY A 224 -0.33 -6.13 7.04
CA GLY A 224 -1.33 -6.93 6.35
C GLY A 224 -0.74 -7.69 5.16
N THR A 225 0.27 -7.14 4.47
CA THR A 225 1.00 -7.86 3.42
C THR A 225 1.64 -9.14 3.96
N THR A 226 2.19 -9.10 5.19
CA THR A 226 2.71 -10.29 5.88
C THR A 226 1.59 -11.27 6.15
N LYS A 227 0.45 -10.81 6.69
CA LYS A 227 -0.70 -11.67 6.94
C LYS A 227 -1.18 -12.38 5.67
N ASN A 228 -1.33 -11.67 4.54
CA ASN A 228 -1.75 -12.28 3.28
C ASN A 228 -0.73 -13.27 2.72
N PHE A 229 0.57 -12.93 2.74
CA PHE A 229 1.63 -13.84 2.33
C PHE A 229 1.64 -15.13 3.17
N LEU A 230 1.52 -15.00 4.49
CA LEU A 230 1.47 -16.12 5.41
C LEU A 230 0.17 -16.92 5.29
N SER A 231 -0.95 -16.28 4.96
CA SER A 231 -2.22 -16.96 4.67
C SER A 231 -2.06 -17.88 3.47
N TYR A 232 -1.45 -17.38 2.38
CA TYR A 232 -1.09 -18.20 1.23
C TYR A 232 -0.23 -19.39 1.65
N VAL A 233 0.89 -19.16 2.35
CA VAL A 233 1.81 -20.22 2.79
C VAL A 233 1.10 -21.27 3.63
N LYS A 234 0.24 -20.86 4.56
CA LYS A 234 -0.50 -21.76 5.45
C LYS A 234 -1.52 -22.62 4.69
N ASP A 235 -2.21 -22.04 3.70
CA ASP A 235 -3.21 -22.74 2.92
C ASP A 235 -2.61 -23.78 1.97
N VAL A 236 -1.46 -23.48 1.36
CA VAL A 236 -0.85 -24.37 0.35
C VAL A 236 0.23 -25.30 0.90
N ALA A 237 0.78 -25.00 2.07
CA ALA A 237 1.85 -25.78 2.69
C ALA A 237 1.69 -25.88 4.23
N PRO A 238 0.53 -26.32 4.74
CA PRO A 238 0.24 -26.34 6.18
C PRO A 238 1.22 -27.20 6.99
N ASP A 239 1.72 -28.30 6.42
CA ASP A 239 2.69 -29.19 7.07
C ASP A 239 4.10 -28.57 7.18
N ASN A 240 4.39 -27.54 6.37
CA ASN A 240 5.68 -26.86 6.35
C ASN A 240 5.65 -25.52 7.11
N TRP A 241 4.47 -25.07 7.58
CA TRP A 241 4.31 -23.80 8.28
C TRP A 241 3.40 -23.93 9.51
N SER A 242 4.02 -24.17 10.67
CA SER A 242 3.31 -24.42 11.93
C SER A 242 2.87 -23.15 12.68
N TYR A 243 3.27 -21.97 12.22
CA TYR A 243 2.99 -20.71 12.91
C TYR A 243 1.53 -20.27 12.76
N ASP A 244 1.05 -19.55 13.78
CA ASP A 244 -0.25 -18.89 13.73
C ASP A 244 -0.24 -17.70 12.77
N LEU A 245 -1.40 -17.43 12.17
CA LEU A 245 -1.55 -16.34 11.24
C LEU A 245 -1.57 -15.00 11.99
N SER A 246 -0.65 -14.09 11.64
CA SER A 246 -0.53 -12.78 12.26
C SER A 246 -0.06 -11.74 11.24
N GLU A 247 -0.26 -10.47 11.57
CA GLU A 247 0.41 -9.35 10.88
C GLU A 247 1.89 -9.22 11.26
N ASN A 248 2.31 -9.83 12.37
CA ASN A 248 3.71 -9.90 12.75
C ASN A 248 4.39 -11.10 12.09
N TRP A 249 5.66 -10.93 11.74
CA TRP A 249 6.49 -12.06 11.32
C TRP A 249 6.69 -13.05 12.49
N PRO A 250 6.53 -14.37 12.29
CA PRO A 250 6.36 -15.31 13.40
C PRO A 250 7.65 -16.02 13.86
N ASN A 251 8.78 -15.81 13.20
CA ASN A 251 10.05 -16.46 13.54
C ASN A 251 11.25 -15.47 13.46
N GLU A 252 12.44 -15.96 13.77
CA GLU A 252 13.69 -15.18 13.77
C GLU A 252 14.48 -15.32 12.46
N VAL A 253 13.88 -15.90 11.41
CA VAL A 253 14.57 -16.19 10.15
C VAL A 253 14.67 -14.92 9.31
N GLY A 254 15.90 -14.57 8.95
CA GLY A 254 16.18 -13.49 8.02
C GLY A 254 16.31 -12.13 8.68
N GLN A 255 16.03 -11.08 7.92
CA GLN A 255 16.17 -9.69 8.32
C GLN A 255 14.83 -8.95 8.20
N GLY A 256 14.41 -8.30 9.27
CA GLY A 256 13.25 -7.41 9.27
C GLY A 256 13.56 -6.05 8.63
N ALA A 257 12.68 -5.59 7.76
CA ALA A 257 12.72 -4.27 7.16
C ALA A 257 11.35 -3.58 7.28
N LYS A 258 11.34 -2.26 7.50
CA LYS A 258 10.10 -1.52 7.77
C LYS A 258 9.41 -1.12 6.47
N GLY A 259 8.12 -1.47 6.34
CA GLY A 259 7.30 -1.10 5.19
C GLY A 259 7.71 -1.81 3.89
N THR A 260 6.88 -1.65 2.86
CA THR A 260 7.13 -2.23 1.52
C THR A 260 8.45 -1.76 0.92
N ASP A 261 8.70 -0.43 0.93
CA ASP A 261 9.94 0.14 0.37
C ASP A 261 11.19 -0.34 1.15
N GLY A 262 11.08 -0.53 2.47
CA GLY A 262 12.18 -1.08 3.27
C GLY A 262 12.55 -2.48 2.84
N VAL A 263 11.56 -3.37 2.65
CA VAL A 263 11.79 -4.74 2.17
C VAL A 263 12.45 -4.72 0.78
N ILE A 264 11.90 -3.95 -0.16
CA ILE A 264 12.45 -3.84 -1.53
C ILE A 264 13.89 -3.35 -1.53
N ASN A 265 14.18 -2.30 -0.74
CA ASN A 265 15.53 -1.76 -0.62
C ASN A 265 16.50 -2.79 -0.03
N THR A 266 16.11 -3.49 1.03
CA THR A 266 16.96 -4.52 1.65
C THR A 266 17.21 -5.70 0.71
N VAL A 267 16.19 -6.17 -0.01
CA VAL A 267 16.37 -7.22 -1.03
C VAL A 267 17.34 -6.75 -2.11
N SER A 268 17.16 -5.54 -2.64
CA SER A 268 17.98 -5.02 -3.75
C SER A 268 19.46 -4.82 -3.40
N GLN A 269 19.79 -4.60 -2.13
CA GLN A 269 21.14 -4.24 -1.70
C GLN A 269 22.11 -5.42 -1.54
N ALA A 270 21.59 -6.64 -1.36
CA ALA A 270 22.43 -7.81 -1.10
C ALA A 270 22.12 -8.96 -2.05
N ASP A 271 23.17 -9.69 -2.41
CA ASP A 271 23.08 -10.88 -3.25
C ASP A 271 22.61 -12.07 -2.41
N GLY A 272 21.73 -12.89 -2.98
CA GLY A 272 21.13 -14.05 -2.32
C GLY A 272 19.88 -13.73 -1.50
N THR A 273 19.35 -12.51 -1.57
CA THR A 273 18.15 -12.13 -0.79
C THR A 273 16.85 -12.57 -1.46
N ILE A 274 15.84 -12.86 -0.64
CA ILE A 274 14.47 -13.13 -1.06
C ILE A 274 13.49 -12.48 -0.08
N GLY A 275 12.42 -11.88 -0.58
CA GLY A 275 11.38 -11.26 0.24
C GLY A 275 10.03 -11.22 -0.47
N TYR A 276 9.07 -10.54 0.13
CA TYR A 276 7.73 -10.35 -0.43
C TYR A 276 7.29 -8.89 -0.31
N ALA A 277 6.65 -8.38 -1.35
CA ALA A 277 6.21 -6.99 -1.41
C ALA A 277 5.01 -6.84 -2.34
N ASP A 278 4.32 -5.71 -2.24
CA ASP A 278 3.35 -5.31 -3.26
C ASP A 278 4.05 -5.24 -4.64
N ALA A 279 3.42 -5.83 -5.66
CA ALA A 279 4.01 -5.97 -6.98
C ALA A 279 4.37 -4.62 -7.65
N SER A 280 3.72 -3.51 -7.27
CA SER A 280 4.04 -2.17 -7.77
C SER A 280 5.50 -1.77 -7.50
N LYS A 281 6.12 -2.36 -6.47
CA LYS A 281 7.48 -2.03 -6.03
C LYS A 281 8.53 -3.07 -6.45
N ALA A 282 8.16 -4.13 -7.18
CA ALA A 282 9.10 -5.19 -7.56
C ALA A 282 10.26 -4.68 -8.45
N GLY A 283 9.99 -3.66 -9.28
CA GLY A 283 11.02 -3.01 -10.11
C GLY A 283 11.75 -3.99 -11.04
N ASP A 284 13.08 -3.98 -10.98
CA ASP A 284 13.95 -4.83 -11.81
C ASP A 284 14.43 -6.10 -11.08
N LEU A 285 13.88 -6.40 -9.90
CA LEU A 285 14.21 -7.63 -9.16
C LEU A 285 13.72 -8.87 -9.92
N GLY A 286 14.38 -10.00 -9.68
CA GLY A 286 13.82 -11.28 -10.08
C GLY A 286 12.60 -11.60 -9.24
N THR A 287 11.65 -12.38 -9.78
CA THR A 287 10.44 -12.74 -9.03
C THR A 287 10.11 -14.22 -9.13
N VAL A 288 9.26 -14.72 -8.25
CA VAL A 288 8.86 -16.14 -8.29
C VAL A 288 7.60 -16.31 -9.14
N ALA A 289 7.65 -17.26 -10.08
CA ALA A 289 6.46 -17.85 -10.66
C ALA A 289 6.00 -18.99 -9.74
N VAL A 290 4.80 -18.89 -9.18
CA VAL A 290 4.30 -19.83 -8.17
C VAL A 290 3.59 -21.00 -8.82
N LYS A 291 3.76 -22.20 -8.26
CA LYS A 291 3.07 -23.39 -8.76
C LYS A 291 1.58 -23.35 -8.43
N VAL A 292 0.73 -23.47 -9.44
CA VAL A 292 -0.73 -23.53 -9.37
C VAL A 292 -1.20 -24.73 -10.18
N GLY A 293 -1.73 -25.75 -9.49
CA GLY A 293 -1.91 -27.07 -10.08
C GLY A 293 -0.58 -27.62 -10.61
N GLU A 294 -0.49 -27.82 -11.92
CA GLU A 294 0.72 -28.34 -12.59
C GLU A 294 1.56 -27.27 -13.30
N LYS A 295 1.15 -26.00 -13.27
CA LYS A 295 1.81 -24.90 -13.98
C LYS A 295 2.45 -23.92 -13.01
N TYR A 296 3.48 -23.21 -13.47
CA TYR A 296 4.03 -22.06 -12.76
C TYR A 296 3.48 -20.78 -13.37
N VAL A 297 2.95 -19.90 -12.52
CA VAL A 297 2.28 -18.66 -12.91
C VAL A 297 3.07 -17.48 -12.33
N PRO A 298 3.66 -16.60 -13.16
CA PRO A 298 4.22 -15.34 -12.67
C PRO A 298 3.09 -14.43 -12.18
N TYR A 299 3.42 -13.49 -11.29
CA TYR A 299 2.42 -12.52 -10.84
C TYR A 299 1.95 -11.64 -12.00
N SER A 300 0.67 -11.27 -11.98
CA SER A 300 0.10 -10.22 -12.83
C SER A 300 -1.20 -9.71 -12.21
N ALA A 301 -1.60 -8.51 -12.60
CA ALA A 301 -2.87 -7.89 -12.20
C ALA A 301 -4.05 -8.80 -12.54
N GLU A 302 -4.08 -9.35 -13.75
CA GLU A 302 -5.16 -10.21 -14.24
C GLU A 302 -5.20 -11.55 -13.50
N ALA A 303 -4.03 -12.14 -13.20
CA ALA A 303 -3.95 -13.40 -12.46
C ALA A 303 -4.40 -13.23 -11.00
N ALA A 304 -4.16 -12.07 -10.38
CA ALA A 304 -4.64 -11.76 -9.04
C ALA A 304 -6.16 -11.49 -9.02
N ALA A 305 -6.69 -10.74 -10.00
CA ALA A 305 -8.13 -10.47 -10.12
C ALA A 305 -8.94 -11.78 -10.20
N LYS A 306 -8.47 -12.76 -10.98
CA LYS A 306 -9.11 -14.09 -11.07
C LYS A 306 -9.28 -14.77 -9.71
N VAL A 307 -8.31 -14.63 -8.80
CA VAL A 307 -8.39 -15.22 -7.46
C VAL A 307 -9.47 -14.51 -6.66
N VAL A 308 -9.47 -13.18 -6.65
CA VAL A 308 -10.46 -12.40 -5.90
C VAL A 308 -11.87 -12.64 -6.42
N ASP A 309 -12.07 -12.65 -7.74
CA ASP A 309 -13.39 -12.86 -8.34
C ASP A 309 -13.95 -14.26 -8.09
N ALA A 310 -13.10 -15.27 -7.97
CA ALA A 310 -13.49 -16.63 -7.60
C ALA A 310 -13.66 -16.82 -6.09
N SER A 311 -13.13 -15.90 -5.27
CA SER A 311 -13.14 -16.01 -3.82
C SER A 311 -14.49 -15.60 -3.23
N PRO A 312 -15.01 -16.34 -2.24
CA PRO A 312 -16.23 -15.95 -1.54
C PRO A 312 -15.98 -14.71 -0.66
N LEU A 313 -17.06 -14.06 -0.26
CA LEU A 313 -16.98 -13.16 0.89
C LEU A 313 -16.81 -13.95 2.18
N ASP A 314 -16.11 -13.37 3.14
CA ASP A 314 -15.93 -13.95 4.46
C ASP A 314 -17.21 -13.79 5.29
N ASP A 315 -17.91 -14.89 5.53
CA ASP A 315 -19.11 -14.93 6.36
C ASP A 315 -18.80 -14.86 7.86
N THR A 316 -17.54 -14.99 8.26
CA THR A 316 -17.09 -14.85 9.64
C THR A 316 -16.88 -13.39 10.04
N ALA A 317 -16.63 -12.50 9.08
CA ALA A 317 -16.52 -11.06 9.31
C ALA A 317 -17.89 -10.46 9.68
N LYS A 318 -18.16 -10.31 10.98
CA LYS A 318 -19.42 -9.75 11.50
C LYS A 318 -19.38 -8.23 11.54
N GLY A 319 -20.55 -7.59 11.39
CA GLY A 319 -20.72 -6.15 11.44
C GLY A 319 -21.40 -5.62 10.19
N ASP A 320 -22.16 -4.53 10.34
CA ASP A 320 -22.91 -3.94 9.25
C ASP A 320 -21.99 -3.35 8.18
N ASN A 321 -22.41 -3.42 6.92
CA ASN A 321 -21.74 -2.83 5.76
C ASN A 321 -20.32 -3.37 5.45
N ARG A 322 -19.81 -4.36 6.18
CA ARG A 322 -18.50 -4.95 5.91
C ARG A 322 -18.52 -5.75 4.60
N VAL A 323 -17.51 -5.56 3.77
CA VAL A 323 -17.26 -6.38 2.59
C VAL A 323 -15.86 -6.96 2.71
N VAL A 324 -15.74 -8.17 3.26
CA VAL A 324 -14.45 -8.84 3.43
C VAL A 324 -14.36 -10.02 2.47
N VAL A 325 -13.24 -10.13 1.74
CA VAL A 325 -12.98 -11.24 0.82
C VAL A 325 -12.20 -12.32 1.55
N LYS A 326 -12.67 -13.56 1.47
CA LYS A 326 -11.94 -14.74 1.93
C LYS A 326 -11.19 -15.35 0.75
N LEU A 327 -9.94 -14.94 0.57
CA LEU A 327 -9.10 -15.37 -0.55
C LEU A 327 -8.94 -16.90 -0.59
N ASP A 328 -9.20 -17.50 -1.75
CA ASP A 328 -8.89 -18.91 -2.02
C ASP A 328 -7.45 -19.05 -2.53
N HIS A 329 -6.50 -19.15 -1.60
CA HIS A 329 -5.08 -19.32 -1.91
C HIS A 329 -4.73 -20.71 -2.47
N ALA A 330 -5.59 -21.72 -2.24
CA ALA A 330 -5.41 -23.08 -2.72
C ALA A 330 -6.04 -23.33 -4.10
N THR A 331 -6.46 -22.26 -4.78
CA THR A 331 -7.05 -22.31 -6.12
C THR A 331 -6.18 -23.09 -7.10
N LYS A 332 -6.83 -23.82 -8.02
CA LYS A 332 -6.20 -24.53 -9.13
C LYS A 332 -6.62 -23.95 -10.49
N ALA A 333 -7.24 -22.77 -10.49
CA ALA A 333 -7.72 -22.12 -11.69
C ALA A 333 -6.54 -21.76 -12.61
N ASP A 334 -6.70 -22.01 -13.92
CA ASP A 334 -5.62 -21.79 -14.88
C ASP A 334 -5.26 -20.30 -15.01
N GLY A 335 -3.97 -20.01 -14.85
CA GLY A 335 -3.44 -18.66 -14.88
C GLY A 335 -3.94 -17.75 -13.75
N ALA A 336 -4.33 -18.32 -12.61
CA ALA A 336 -4.51 -17.58 -11.35
C ALA A 336 -3.18 -17.49 -10.61
N TYR A 337 -2.92 -16.37 -9.90
CA TYR A 337 -1.75 -16.19 -9.06
C TYR A 337 -2.21 -16.01 -7.60
N PRO A 338 -2.07 -17.01 -6.72
CA PRO A 338 -2.73 -17.05 -5.41
C PRO A 338 -2.11 -16.18 -4.32
N VAL A 339 -0.91 -15.61 -4.52
CA VAL A 339 -0.29 -14.73 -3.52
C VAL A 339 -0.84 -13.32 -3.72
N VAL A 340 -2.02 -13.04 -3.18
CA VAL A 340 -2.78 -11.80 -3.40
C VAL A 340 -3.02 -11.10 -2.07
N LEU A 341 -3.07 -9.77 -2.11
CA LEU A 341 -3.67 -8.96 -1.06
C LEU A 341 -4.93 -8.25 -1.57
N VAL A 342 -5.88 -8.08 -0.67
CA VAL A 342 -6.99 -7.13 -0.81
C VAL A 342 -6.79 -6.08 0.29
N SER A 343 -6.59 -4.83 -0.11
CA SER A 343 -6.52 -3.71 0.82
C SER A 343 -7.89 -3.08 1.00
N TYR A 344 -8.19 -2.82 2.27
CA TYR A 344 -9.43 -2.24 2.75
C TYR A 344 -9.16 -0.81 3.23
N ASP A 345 -10.02 0.11 2.83
CA ASP A 345 -10.19 1.35 3.56
C ASP A 345 -11.20 1.11 4.70
N VAL A 346 -10.73 1.32 5.93
CA VAL A 346 -11.52 1.20 7.16
C VAL A 346 -12.10 2.56 7.50
N VAL A 347 -13.43 2.61 7.62
CA VAL A 347 -14.19 3.86 7.77
C VAL A 347 -15.34 3.71 8.76
N CYS A 348 -15.84 4.83 9.26
CA CYS A 348 -17.03 4.87 10.12
C CYS A 348 -18.31 5.04 9.29
N PRO A 349 -19.46 4.48 9.75
CA PRO A 349 -20.76 4.75 9.12
C PRO A 349 -21.24 6.17 9.40
N THR A 350 -20.94 6.70 10.59
CA THR A 350 -21.23 8.10 10.95
C THR A 350 -19.98 8.73 11.58
N TYR A 351 -19.60 9.92 11.12
CA TYR A 351 -18.47 10.69 11.67
C TYR A 351 -18.97 11.83 12.55
N LYS A 352 -18.13 12.25 13.52
CA LYS A 352 -18.41 13.41 14.38
C LYS A 352 -18.36 14.73 13.61
N ASP A 353 -17.53 14.79 12.58
CA ASP A 353 -17.38 15.92 11.69
C ASP A 353 -18.04 15.62 10.33
N ALA A 354 -19.00 16.46 9.93
CA ALA A 354 -19.77 16.27 8.71
C ALA A 354 -18.91 16.43 7.45
N ASN A 355 -17.87 17.28 7.49
CA ASN A 355 -16.96 17.44 6.36
C ASN A 355 -16.13 16.17 6.12
N THR A 356 -15.71 15.51 7.20
CA THR A 356 -15.04 14.20 7.15
C THR A 356 -15.96 13.14 6.54
N ALA A 357 -17.23 13.07 6.97
CA ALA A 357 -18.18 12.12 6.37
C ALA A 357 -18.38 12.35 4.87
N LYS A 358 -18.58 13.62 4.46
CA LYS A 358 -18.70 14.00 3.03
C LYS A 358 -17.45 13.64 2.25
N PHE A 359 -16.28 13.94 2.80
CA PHE A 359 -15.00 13.59 2.20
C PHE A 359 -14.85 12.08 2.05
N VAL A 360 -15.00 11.29 3.11
CA VAL A 360 -14.78 9.84 3.07
C VAL A 360 -15.73 9.18 2.07
N LYS A 361 -17.01 9.57 2.06
CA LYS A 361 -17.97 9.04 1.08
C LYS A 361 -17.58 9.37 -0.35
N SER A 362 -17.21 10.64 -0.61
CA SER A 362 -16.78 11.10 -1.93
C SER A 362 -15.46 10.45 -2.38
N TRP A 363 -14.50 10.33 -1.46
CA TRP A 363 -13.20 9.70 -1.65
C TRP A 363 -13.36 8.23 -2.04
N LEU A 364 -14.08 7.44 -1.25
CA LEU A 364 -14.29 6.02 -1.55
C LEU A 364 -15.07 5.81 -2.84
N THR A 365 -16.08 6.64 -3.10
CA THR A 365 -16.82 6.61 -4.38
C THR A 365 -15.90 6.84 -5.57
N TYR A 366 -14.96 7.78 -5.46
CA TYR A 366 -13.94 8.00 -6.48
C TYR A 366 -12.96 6.82 -6.58
N VAL A 367 -12.40 6.35 -5.47
CA VAL A 367 -11.40 5.27 -5.44
C VAL A 367 -11.93 4.00 -6.11
N ILE A 368 -13.19 3.65 -5.88
CA ILE A 368 -13.83 2.47 -6.47
C ILE A 368 -14.58 2.77 -7.79
N SER A 369 -14.45 3.97 -8.34
CA SER A 369 -14.96 4.29 -9.68
C SER A 369 -14.08 3.64 -10.76
N GLU A 370 -14.55 3.63 -12.02
CA GLU A 370 -13.72 3.20 -13.15
C GLU A 370 -12.43 4.04 -13.26
N ASP A 371 -12.56 5.37 -13.16
CA ASP A 371 -11.43 6.30 -13.21
C ASP A 371 -10.44 6.07 -12.05
N GLY A 372 -10.94 5.90 -10.83
CA GLY A 372 -10.11 5.63 -9.65
C GLY A 372 -9.33 4.31 -9.81
N GLN A 373 -10.02 3.23 -10.19
CA GLN A 373 -9.36 1.95 -10.40
C GLN A 373 -8.37 1.99 -11.58
N GLN A 374 -8.65 2.75 -12.64
CA GLN A 374 -7.70 2.95 -13.74
C GLN A 374 -6.45 3.71 -13.28
N VAL A 375 -6.60 4.75 -12.46
CA VAL A 375 -5.46 5.48 -11.88
C VAL A 375 -4.57 4.55 -11.05
N ALA A 376 -5.16 3.65 -10.26
CA ALA A 376 -4.38 2.65 -9.51
C ALA A 376 -3.72 1.62 -10.44
N ALA A 377 -4.40 1.18 -11.50
CA ALA A 377 -3.82 0.25 -12.47
C ALA A 377 -2.60 0.87 -13.17
N ASP A 378 -2.70 2.12 -13.61
CA ASP A 378 -1.64 2.80 -14.35
C ASP A 378 -0.41 3.12 -13.48
N ASN A 379 -0.62 3.41 -12.19
CA ASN A 379 0.45 3.90 -11.30
C ASN A 379 0.97 2.84 -10.31
N ALA A 380 0.20 1.79 -10.05
CA ALA A 380 0.55 0.72 -9.11
C ALA A 380 0.34 -0.69 -9.70
N GLY A 381 -0.16 -0.83 -10.92
CA GLY A 381 -0.41 -2.15 -11.52
C GLY A 381 -1.50 -2.94 -10.78
N SER A 382 -2.45 -2.25 -10.14
CA SER A 382 -3.53 -2.89 -9.39
C SER A 382 -4.35 -3.81 -10.26
N ALA A 383 -4.77 -4.94 -9.70
CA ALA A 383 -5.72 -5.83 -10.32
C ALA A 383 -7.11 -5.19 -10.45
N PRO A 384 -7.82 -5.40 -11.56
CA PRO A 384 -9.15 -4.84 -11.75
C PRO A 384 -10.14 -5.41 -10.72
N MET A 385 -10.99 -4.53 -10.18
CA MET A 385 -12.14 -4.92 -9.37
C MET A 385 -13.34 -5.25 -10.27
N SER A 386 -13.92 -6.45 -10.11
CA SER A 386 -15.13 -6.84 -10.85
C SER A 386 -16.36 -5.99 -10.48
N ASP A 387 -17.28 -5.87 -11.44
CA ASP A 387 -18.55 -5.16 -11.25
C ASP A 387 -19.38 -5.72 -10.09
N THR A 388 -19.29 -7.03 -9.86
CA THR A 388 -19.99 -7.68 -8.75
C THR A 388 -19.43 -7.25 -7.40
N LEU A 389 -18.10 -7.20 -7.26
CA LEU A 389 -17.48 -6.69 -6.04
C LEU A 389 -17.76 -5.20 -5.87
N ARG A 390 -17.56 -4.41 -6.94
CA ARG A 390 -17.83 -2.97 -6.96
C ARG A 390 -19.26 -2.61 -6.55
N ALA A 391 -20.26 -3.37 -7.00
CA ALA A 391 -21.65 -3.16 -6.63
C ALA A 391 -21.91 -3.41 -5.12
N LYS A 392 -21.24 -4.39 -4.51
CA LYS A 392 -21.34 -4.64 -3.06
C LYS A 392 -20.65 -3.53 -2.27
N VAL A 393 -19.47 -3.12 -2.73
CA VAL A 393 -18.68 -2.02 -2.16
C VAL A 393 -19.43 -0.69 -2.24
N THR A 394 -20.10 -0.41 -3.35
CA THR A 394 -20.94 0.79 -3.51
C THR A 394 -22.04 0.84 -2.45
N LYS A 395 -22.74 -0.28 -2.20
CA LYS A 395 -23.76 -0.35 -1.14
C LYS A 395 -23.19 -0.10 0.26
N SER A 396 -21.97 -0.57 0.51
CA SER A 396 -21.26 -0.33 1.77
C SER A 396 -20.94 1.17 1.94
N ILE A 397 -20.44 1.82 0.90
CA ILE A 397 -20.14 3.27 0.89
C ILE A 397 -21.41 4.12 1.02
N ASP A 398 -22.52 3.70 0.40
CA ASP A 398 -23.80 4.40 0.47
C ASP A 398 -24.34 4.50 1.89
N ALA A 399 -23.98 3.57 2.77
CA ALA A 399 -24.35 3.57 4.19
C ALA A 399 -23.65 4.66 5.01
N ILE A 400 -22.63 5.34 4.48
CA ILE A 400 -21.99 6.46 5.17
C ILE A 400 -22.95 7.65 5.21
N GLU A 401 -23.25 8.12 6.42
CA GLU A 401 -24.13 9.24 6.70
C GLU A 401 -23.35 10.57 6.65
N THR A 402 -23.83 11.52 5.85
CA THR A 402 -23.14 12.80 5.59
C THR A 402 -23.88 14.03 6.12
N LYS A 403 -24.89 13.85 6.98
CA LYS A 403 -25.79 14.92 7.45
C LYS A 403 -25.59 15.24 8.92
#